data_AF-A0A661QAX0-F1
#
_entry.id   AF-A0A661QAX0-F1
#
_cell.length_a   1.000
_cell.length_b   1.000
_cell.length_c   1.000
_cell.angle_alpha   90.00
_cell.angle_beta   90.00
_cell.angle_gamma   90.00
#
_symmetry.space_group_name_H-M   'P 1'
#
loop_
_entity.id
_entity.type
_entity.pdbx_description
1 polymer ?
#
loop_
_entity_poly.entity_id
_entity_poly.type
_entity_poly.pdbx_seq_one_letter_code
_entity_poly.pdbx_strand_id
1 'polypeptide(L)'
;MSECLPETKLEVVEKLKSEGYHVLTIGDGINDAPALTASDIGVAMGAMGSDVAINSSSVALMSNDLKKVPFFLSISKLANRIIYQNIALGGIFVLLGLIFSGAGIFNPIIAALYHEVGSIIVIFNSARLVKYE
;
A
#
# COMPACT_ATOMS: atom_id res chain seq x y z
N MET A 1 -22.77 -1.19 23.04
CA MET A 1 -21.95 -0.04 22.62
C MET A 1 -22.75 0.74 21.58
N SER A 2 -23.62 1.68 21.99
CA SER A 2 -24.53 2.35 21.05
C SER A 2 -24.46 3.88 21.06
N GLU A 3 -23.59 4.49 21.88
CA GLU A 3 -23.43 5.96 21.94
C GLU A 3 -21.98 6.31 22.31
N CYS A 4 -21.02 6.01 21.44
CA CYS A 4 -19.67 6.56 21.59
C CYS A 4 -19.61 7.89 20.84
N LEU A 5 -19.25 8.96 21.54
CA LEU A 5 -18.96 10.24 20.89
C LEU A 5 -17.78 10.06 19.91
N PRO A 6 -17.69 10.88 18.86
CA PRO A 6 -16.53 10.89 17.95
C PRO A 6 -15.18 10.96 18.68
N GLU A 7 -15.14 11.71 19.78
CA GLU A 7 -14.00 11.85 20.70
C GLU A 7 -13.58 10.51 21.31
N THR A 8 -14.53 9.69 21.77
CA THR A 8 -14.24 8.38 22.35
C THR A 8 -13.64 7.41 21.32
N LYS A 9 -14.06 7.49 20.05
CA LYS A 9 -13.47 6.66 18.98
C LYS A 9 -12.02 7.07 18.70
N LEU A 10 -11.74 8.37 18.72
CA LEU A 10 -10.38 8.91 18.59
C LEU A 10 -9.47 8.43 19.72
N GLU A 11 -9.92 8.54 20.98
CA GLU A 11 -9.16 8.08 22.15
C GLU A 11 -8.78 6.59 22.06
N VAL A 12 -9.69 5.75 21.58
CA VAL A 12 -9.42 4.32 21.39
C VAL A 12 -8.33 4.09 20.33
N VAL A 13 -8.38 4.81 19.21
CA VAL A 13 -7.36 4.72 18.16
C VAL A 13 -6.01 5.18 18.69
N GLU A 14 -5.94 6.33 19.35
CA GLU A 14 -4.71 6.85 19.93
C GLU A 14 -4.12 5.91 20.98
N LYS A 15 -4.97 5.34 21.83
CA LYS A 15 -4.54 4.34 22.83
C LYS A 15 -3.93 3.11 22.17
N LEU A 16 -4.59 2.52 21.17
CA LEU A 16 -4.06 1.35 20.46
C LEU A 16 -2.74 1.64 19.75
N LYS A 17 -2.61 2.84 19.17
CA LYS A 17 -1.33 3.28 18.58
C LYS A 17 -0.24 3.48 19.64
N SER A 18 -0.59 4.02 20.81
CA SER A 18 0.34 4.19 21.94
C SER A 18 0.85 2.86 22.50
N GLU A 19 0.05 1.79 22.37
CA GLU A 19 0.42 0.42 22.72
C GLU A 19 1.29 -0.26 21.62
N GLY A 20 1.56 0.43 20.50
CA GLY A 20 2.41 -0.04 19.41
C GLY A 20 1.69 -0.84 18.32
N TYR A 21 0.35 -0.87 18.32
CA TYR A 21 -0.41 -1.53 17.27
C TYR A 21 -0.54 -0.64 16.03
N HIS A 22 -0.57 -1.27 14.85
CA HIS A 22 -1.04 -0.63 13.62
C HIS A 22 -2.56 -0.70 13.55
N VAL A 23 -3.21 0.46 13.49
CA VAL A 23 -4.67 0.59 13.59
C VAL A 23 -5.27 0.93 12.24
N LEU A 24 -6.23 0.11 11.81
CA LEU A 24 -7.07 0.38 10.65
C LEU A 24 -8.49 0.69 11.13
N THR A 25 -9.00 1.87 10.79
CA THR A 25 -10.36 2.30 11.14
C THR A 25 -11.25 2.21 9.91
N ILE A 26 -12.49 1.73 10.08
CA ILE A 26 -13.49 1.65 9.02
C ILE A 26 -14.74 2.40 9.48
N GLY A 27 -15.22 3.35 8.68
CA GLY A 27 -16.34 4.21 9.07
C GLY A 27 -17.08 4.83 7.88
N ASP A 28 -18.17 5.54 8.17
CA ASP A 28 -18.98 6.24 7.17
C ASP A 28 -18.38 7.61 6.76
N GLY A 29 -17.36 8.06 7.49
CA GLY A 29 -16.59 9.26 7.23
C GLY A 29 -17.24 10.58 7.63
N ILE A 30 -18.48 10.58 8.16
CA ILE A 30 -19.09 11.79 8.73
C ILE A 30 -18.82 11.83 10.23
N ASN A 31 -19.21 10.78 10.95
CA ASN A 31 -19.05 10.71 12.40
C ASN A 31 -17.71 10.10 12.81
N ASP A 32 -17.06 9.41 11.88
CA ASP A 32 -15.82 8.68 12.09
C ASP A 32 -14.58 9.44 11.57
N ALA A 33 -14.74 10.64 11.00
CA ALA A 33 -13.64 11.38 10.38
C ALA A 33 -12.42 11.56 11.29
N PRO A 34 -12.54 11.98 12.57
CA PRO A 34 -11.38 12.12 13.46
C PRO A 34 -10.64 10.79 13.68
N ALA A 35 -11.38 9.70 13.87
CA ALA A 35 -10.82 8.37 14.09
C ALA A 35 -10.20 7.77 12.81
N LEU A 36 -10.75 8.08 11.64
CA LEU A 36 -10.20 7.70 10.34
C LEU A 36 -8.87 8.39 10.09
N THR A 37 -8.77 9.70 10.36
CA THR A 37 -7.54 10.48 10.17
C THR A 37 -6.44 10.13 11.17
N ALA A 38 -6.79 9.79 12.42
CA ALA A 38 -5.80 9.42 13.44
C ALA A 38 -5.23 7.99 13.26
N SER A 39 -5.98 7.12 12.59
CA SER A 39 -5.55 5.73 12.33
C SER A 39 -4.39 5.67 11.32
N ASP A 40 -3.69 4.54 11.27
CA ASP A 40 -2.64 4.36 10.27
C ASP A 40 -3.23 4.16 8.88
N ILE A 41 -4.43 3.57 8.81
CA ILE A 41 -5.20 3.43 7.58
C ILE A 41 -6.67 3.69 7.88
N GLY A 42 -7.19 4.82 7.40
CA GLY A 42 -8.62 5.13 7.43
C GLY A 42 -9.32 4.62 6.17
N VAL A 43 -10.35 3.79 6.34
CA VAL A 43 -11.20 3.26 5.25
C VAL A 43 -12.61 3.84 5.35
N ALA A 44 -12.99 4.71 4.43
CA ALA A 44 -14.37 5.21 4.34
C ALA A 44 -15.24 4.24 3.54
N MET A 45 -16.42 3.88 4.05
CA MET A 45 -17.43 3.10 3.34
C MET A 45 -18.47 3.98 2.69
N GLY A 46 -19.02 3.53 1.57
CA GLY A 46 -20.16 4.20 0.94
C GLY A 46 -19.77 5.52 0.30
N ALA A 47 -18.59 5.57 -0.33
CA ALA A 47 -18.02 6.76 -0.97
C ALA A 47 -18.90 7.42 -2.05
N MET A 48 -20.05 6.84 -2.41
CA MET A 48 -21.08 7.54 -3.19
C MET A 48 -21.82 8.64 -2.39
N GLY A 49 -21.63 8.75 -1.07
CA GLY A 49 -22.49 9.56 -0.19
C GLY A 49 -21.91 10.85 0.39
N SER A 50 -20.59 11.09 0.40
CA SER A 50 -20.03 12.32 1.02
C SER A 50 -18.58 12.61 0.58
N ASP A 51 -18.35 13.76 -0.08
CA ASP A 51 -17.02 14.27 -0.44
C ASP A 51 -16.09 14.41 0.77
N VAL A 52 -16.65 14.66 1.95
CA VAL A 52 -15.91 14.81 3.22
C VAL A 52 -15.27 13.49 3.65
N ALA A 53 -15.97 12.38 3.45
CA ALA A 53 -15.49 11.03 3.80
C ALA A 53 -14.35 10.58 2.89
N ILE A 54 -14.44 10.90 1.59
CA ILE A 54 -13.37 10.60 0.61
C ILE A 54 -12.11 11.39 0.95
N ASN A 55 -12.23 12.68 1.25
CA ASN A 55 -11.05 13.53 1.47
C ASN A 55 -10.35 13.28 2.81
N SER A 56 -11.04 12.66 3.78
CA SER A 56 -10.52 12.38 5.12
C SER A 56 -9.98 10.95 5.29
N SER A 57 -10.12 10.08 4.28
CA SER A 57 -9.72 8.67 4.34
C SER A 57 -8.61 8.34 3.33
N SER A 58 -7.75 7.39 3.68
CA SER A 58 -6.69 6.91 2.78
C SER A 58 -7.22 5.94 1.73
N VAL A 59 -8.34 5.27 2.02
CA VAL A 59 -8.98 4.29 1.15
C VAL A 59 -10.49 4.48 1.19
N ALA A 60 -11.11 4.53 0.01
CA ALA A 60 -12.56 4.66 -0.13
C ALA A 60 -13.15 3.37 -0.72
N LEU A 61 -14.02 2.69 0.04
CA LEU A 61 -14.82 1.58 -0.46
C LEU A 61 -16.06 2.13 -1.17
N MET A 62 -16.08 1.96 -2.49
CA MET A 62 -17.20 2.38 -3.35
C MET A 62 -18.51 1.61 -3.10
N SER A 63 -18.48 0.57 -2.27
CA SER A 63 -19.63 -0.23 -1.88
C SER A 63 -19.69 -0.38 -0.36
N ASN A 64 -20.89 -0.49 0.20
CA ASN A 64 -21.11 -0.78 1.62
C ASN A 64 -20.82 -2.25 2.01
N ASP A 65 -20.06 -2.97 1.19
CA ASP A 65 -19.73 -4.37 1.43
C ASP A 65 -18.39 -4.53 2.15
N LEU A 66 -18.46 -4.74 3.47
CA LEU A 66 -17.30 -5.02 4.32
C LEU A 66 -16.54 -6.29 3.92
N LYS A 67 -17.15 -7.20 3.13
CA LYS A 67 -16.46 -8.40 2.61
C LYS A 67 -15.30 -8.06 1.67
N LYS A 68 -15.23 -6.81 1.18
CA LYS A 68 -14.09 -6.33 0.39
C LYS A 68 -12.86 -5.96 1.21
N VAL A 69 -13.00 -5.77 2.53
CA VAL A 69 -11.87 -5.41 3.40
C VAL A 69 -10.83 -6.53 3.45
N PRO A 70 -11.18 -7.82 3.68
CA PRO A 70 -10.21 -8.91 3.59
C PRO A 70 -9.52 -8.99 2.22
N PHE A 71 -10.26 -8.78 1.13
CA PHE A 71 -9.69 -8.76 -0.21
C PHE A 71 -8.67 -7.64 -0.37
N PHE A 72 -9.02 -6.40 0.01
CA PHE A 72 -8.11 -5.25 0.03
C PHE A 72 -6.82 -5.54 0.81
N LEU A 73 -6.95 -6.09 2.03
CA LEU A 73 -5.80 -6.45 2.87
C LEU A 73 -4.92 -7.53 2.21
N SER A 74 -5.54 -8.50 1.52
CA SER A 74 -4.81 -9.56 0.82
C SER A 74 -4.01 -9.03 -0.37
N ILE A 75 -4.62 -8.17 -1.20
CA ILE A 75 -3.97 -7.48 -2.32
C ILE A 75 -2.84 -6.59 -1.80
N SER A 76 -3.06 -5.82 -0.74
CA SER A 76 -2.04 -4.94 -0.14
C SER A 76 -0.80 -5.73 0.31
N LYS A 77 -0.99 -6.88 0.97
CA LYS A 77 0.11 -7.76 1.36
C LYS A 77 0.86 -8.34 0.16
N LEU A 78 0.14 -8.75 -0.88
CA LEU A 78 0.76 -9.25 -2.11
C LEU A 78 1.55 -8.15 -2.83
N ALA A 79 0.98 -6.96 -2.96
CA ALA A 79 1.64 -5.80 -3.55
C ALA A 79 2.94 -5.47 -2.82
N ASN A 80 2.91 -5.41 -1.48
CA ASN A 80 4.11 -5.21 -0.68
C ASN A 80 5.17 -6.29 -0.93
N ARG A 81 4.77 -7.56 -0.98
CA ARG A 81 5.70 -8.66 -1.29
C ARG A 81 6.35 -8.49 -2.66
N ILE A 82 5.59 -8.10 -3.68
CA ILE A 82 6.09 -7.85 -5.03
C ILE A 82 7.04 -6.64 -5.05
N ILE A 83 6.73 -5.56 -4.32
CA ILE A 83 7.60 -4.39 -4.17
C ILE A 83 8.96 -4.80 -3.60
N TYR A 84 8.98 -5.55 -2.48
CA TYR A 84 10.24 -6.02 -1.89
C TYR A 84 11.01 -6.94 -2.84
N GLN A 85 10.33 -7.81 -3.60
CA GLN A 85 10.97 -8.62 -4.64
C GLN A 85 11.59 -7.75 -5.74
N ASN A 86 10.89 -6.72 -6.20
CA ASN A 86 11.37 -5.82 -7.23
C ASN A 86 12.57 -4.98 -6.76
N ILE A 87 12.55 -4.49 -5.52
CA ILE A 87 13.68 -3.77 -4.93
C ILE A 87 14.90 -4.70 -4.84
N ALA A 88 14.72 -5.93 -4.37
CA ALA A 88 15.81 -6.90 -4.29
C ALA A 88 16.37 -7.25 -5.68
N LEU A 89 15.50 -7.56 -6.64
CA LEU A 89 15.91 -7.88 -8.02
C LEU A 89 16.62 -6.69 -8.67
N GLY A 90 15.99 -5.50 -8.64
CA GLY A 90 16.57 -4.28 -9.20
C GLY A 90 17.91 -3.94 -8.57
N GLY A 91 18.02 -4.05 -7.24
CA GLY A 91 19.28 -3.86 -6.52
C GLY A 91 20.37 -4.84 -6.96
N ILE A 92 20.04 -6.13 -7.13
CA ILE A 92 20.96 -7.14 -7.64
C ILE A 92 21.43 -6.79 -9.06
N PHE A 93 20.51 -6.42 -9.96
CA PHE A 93 20.86 -5.99 -11.32
C PHE A 93 21.81 -4.79 -11.29
N VAL A 94 21.50 -3.74 -10.54
CA VAL A 94 22.36 -2.56 -10.44
C VAL A 94 23.75 -2.91 -9.91
N LEU A 95 23.84 -3.71 -8.84
CA LEU A 95 25.11 -4.10 -8.24
C LEU A 95 25.97 -4.94 -9.20
N LEU A 96 25.38 -5.94 -9.85
CA LEU A 96 26.09 -6.76 -10.84
C LEU A 96 26.53 -5.94 -12.05
N GLY A 97 25.66 -5.06 -12.56
CA GLY A 97 25.99 -4.16 -13.66
C GLY A 97 27.17 -3.24 -13.32
N LEU A 98 27.23 -2.74 -12.08
CA LEU A 98 28.34 -1.92 -11.61
C LEU A 98 29.64 -2.72 -11.52
N ILE A 99 29.61 -3.95 -11.00
CA ILE A 99 30.79 -4.83 -10.92
C ILE A 99 31.33 -5.14 -12.31
N PHE A 100 30.47 -5.54 -13.25
CA PHE A 100 30.89 -5.84 -14.63
C PHE A 100 31.41 -4.62 -15.38
N SER A 101 30.81 -3.44 -15.15
CA SER A 101 31.31 -2.18 -15.72
C SER A 101 32.67 -1.79 -15.13
N GLY A 102 32.84 -1.91 -13.81
CA GLY A 102 34.10 -1.64 -13.12
C GLY A 102 35.24 -2.60 -13.50
N ALA A 103 34.91 -3.85 -13.84
CA ALA A 103 35.84 -4.84 -14.37
C ALA A 103 36.17 -4.64 -15.86
N GLY A 104 35.56 -3.65 -16.53
CA GLY A 104 35.76 -3.37 -17.95
C GLY A 104 35.06 -4.35 -18.90
N ILE A 105 34.19 -5.22 -18.38
CA ILE A 105 33.44 -6.21 -19.18
C ILE A 105 32.29 -5.53 -19.93
N PHE A 106 31.61 -4.58 -19.28
CA PHE A 106 30.54 -3.80 -19.91
C PHE A 106 31.09 -2.48 -20.44
N ASN A 107 30.89 -2.25 -21.74
CA ASN A 107 30.93 -0.91 -22.31
C ASN A 107 29.56 -0.21 -22.07
N PRO A 108 29.44 1.11 -22.30
CA PRO A 108 28.20 1.84 -22.04
C PRO A 108 26.97 1.29 -22.77
N ILE A 109 27.12 0.77 -23.99
CA ILE A 109 26.01 0.21 -24.77
C ILE A 109 25.52 -1.11 -24.14
N ILE A 110 26.44 -2.00 -23.77
CA ILE A 110 26.11 -3.27 -23.12
C ILE A 110 25.49 -3.02 -21.74
N ALA A 111 26.02 -2.07 -20.97
CA ALA A 111 25.48 -1.69 -19.68
C ALA A 111 24.03 -1.17 -19.81
N ALA A 112 23.74 -0.35 -20.83
CA ALA A 112 22.39 0.12 -21.10
C ALA A 112 21.44 -1.02 -21.46
N LEU A 113 21.83 -1.92 -22.36
CA LEU A 113 21.02 -3.10 -22.72
C LEU A 113 20.75 -4.01 -21.51
N TYR A 114 21.77 -4.24 -20.68
CA TYR A 114 21.64 -5.02 -19.46
C TYR A 114 20.65 -4.39 -18.47
N HIS A 115 20.68 -3.07 -18.32
CA HIS A 115 19.74 -2.33 -17.48
C HIS A 115 18.29 -2.50 -17.97
N GLU A 116 18.05 -2.39 -19.29
CA GLU A 116 16.72 -2.58 -19.88
C GLU A 116 16.18 -4.00 -19.67
N VAL A 117 17.03 -5.02 -19.79
CA VAL A 117 16.63 -6.41 -19.49
C VAL A 117 16.22 -6.58 -18.02
N GLY A 118 16.95 -5.96 -17.10
CA GLY A 118 16.58 -5.95 -15.67
C GLY A 118 15.22 -5.30 -15.43
N SER A 119 14.96 -4.16 -16.08
CA SER A 119 13.67 -3.45 -16.01
C SER A 119 12.50 -4.32 -16.49
N ILE A 120 12.68 -5.03 -17.61
CA ILE A 120 11.66 -5.95 -18.14
C ILE A 120 11.30 -7.03 -17.11
N ILE A 121 12.29 -7.63 -16.45
CA ILE A 121 12.07 -8.67 -15.43
C ILE A 121 11.25 -8.13 -14.25
N VAL A 122 11.57 -6.93 -13.79
CA VAL A 122 10.82 -6.24 -12.70
C VAL A 122 9.38 -5.95 -13.13
N ILE A 123 9.15 -5.50 -14.37
CA ILE A 123 7.81 -5.27 -14.94
C ILE A 123 7.00 -6.57 -14.95
N PHE A 124 7.59 -7.67 -15.43
CA PHE A 124 6.91 -8.97 -15.46
C PHE A 124 6.60 -9.51 -14.06
N ASN A 125 7.49 -9.30 -13.07
CA ASN A 125 7.18 -9.66 -11.68
C ASN A 125 6.01 -8.83 -11.13
N SER A 126 5.93 -7.55 -11.51
CA SER A 126 4.85 -6.65 -11.13
C SER A 126 3.50 -7.05 -11.76
N ALA A 127 3.51 -7.53 -13.00
CA ALA A 127 2.33 -7.98 -13.72
C ALA A 127 1.60 -9.16 -13.03
N ARG A 128 2.24 -9.85 -12.09
CA ARG A 128 1.60 -10.89 -11.27
C ARG A 128 0.47 -10.34 -10.40
N LEU A 129 0.53 -9.06 -10.01
CA LEU A 129 -0.52 -8.42 -9.23
C LEU A 129 -1.82 -8.25 -10.03
N VAL A 130 -1.72 -8.07 -11.35
CA VAL A 130 -2.88 -7.89 -12.25
C VAL A 130 -3.71 -9.17 -12.39
N LYS A 131 -3.09 -10.33 -12.19
CA LYS A 131 -3.75 -11.65 -12.30
C LYS A 131 -4.39 -12.10 -10.98
N TYR A 132 -4.33 -11.29 -9.93
CA TYR A 132 -4.92 -11.65 -8.64
C TYR A 132 -6.41 -11.34 -8.67
N GLU A 133 -7.23 -12.40 -8.64
CA GLU A 133 -8.69 -12.36 -8.49
C GLU A 133 -9.13 -12.63 -7.05
#